data_AF-V5GE83-F1
#
_entry.id   AF-V5GE83-F1
#
_cell.length_a   1.000
_cell.length_b   1.000
_cell.length_c   1.000
_cell.angle_alpha   90.00
_cell.angle_beta   90.00
_cell.angle_gamma   90.00
#
_symmetry.space_group_name_H-M   'P 1'
#
loop_
_entity.id
_entity.type
_entity.pdbx_description
1 polymer ?
#
loop_
_entity_poly.entity_id
_entity_poly.type
_entity_poly.pdbx_seq_one_letter_code
_entity_poly.pdbx_strand_id
1 'polypeptide(L)'
;IESPFVARSKFFAACKNVNENVSEWAARVRCLALNCDFEENVIDMMLHDRFIIGFEKGSVQAKLFKEKITCSFSDAIETAMAEMAAGEVSCSKDPFVKMEPSIHHVTSRRATSSAQKPRSVSEKCKCCGRKNHPTTRCRYRDYVCNLCHVKGHLAPMCSKELDSRTV
;
A
#
# COMPACT_ATOMS: atom_id res chain seq x y z
N ILE A 1 31.13 20.93 -10.79
CA ILE A 1 29.75 21.45 -10.82
C ILE A 1 28.92 20.43 -11.60
N GLU A 2 27.86 19.90 -11.01
CA GLU A 2 26.98 18.93 -11.68
C GLU A 2 26.12 19.65 -12.73
N SER A 3 25.88 19.01 -13.89
CA SER A 3 25.00 19.57 -14.92
C SER A 3 23.54 19.60 -14.42
N PRO A 4 22.78 20.70 -14.65
CA PRO A 4 21.37 20.78 -14.25
C PRO A 4 20.51 19.63 -14.79
N PHE A 5 20.81 19.12 -15.98
CA PHE A 5 20.08 18.00 -16.57
C PHE A 5 20.33 16.67 -15.84
N VAL A 6 21.54 16.46 -15.32
CA VAL A 6 21.87 15.28 -14.49
C VAL A 6 21.15 15.37 -13.15
N ALA A 7 21.15 16.55 -12.52
CA ALA A 7 20.40 16.80 -11.29
C ALA A 7 18.89 16.60 -11.50
N ARG A 8 18.31 17.15 -12.57
CA ARG A 8 16.90 16.96 -12.93
C ARG A 8 16.57 15.49 -13.18
N SER A 9 17.44 14.75 -13.85
CA SER A 9 17.24 13.30 -14.05
C SER A 9 17.14 12.56 -12.71
N LYS A 10 18.04 12.86 -11.76
CA LYS A 10 17.99 12.28 -10.40
C LYS A 10 16.74 12.70 -9.64
N PHE A 11 16.35 13.97 -9.73
CA PHE A 11 15.14 14.50 -9.13
C PHE A 11 13.91 13.75 -9.64
N PHE A 12 13.67 13.73 -10.96
CA PHE A 12 12.49 13.11 -11.57
C PHE A 12 12.44 11.58 -11.43
N ALA A 13 13.60 10.91 -11.30
CA ALA A 13 13.67 9.48 -11.05
C ALA A 13 13.47 9.09 -9.57
N ALA A 14 13.49 10.05 -8.64
CA ALA A 14 13.46 9.75 -7.21
C ALA A 14 12.07 9.26 -6.76
N CYS A 15 12.04 8.14 -6.05
CA CYS A 15 10.88 7.67 -5.30
C CYS A 15 11.20 7.66 -3.81
N LYS A 16 10.17 7.72 -2.97
CA LYS A 16 10.28 7.55 -1.52
C LYS A 16 10.80 6.14 -1.22
N ASN A 17 11.78 6.04 -0.32
CA ASN A 17 12.29 4.73 0.09
C ASN A 17 11.35 4.07 1.12
N VAL A 18 11.39 2.73 1.20
CA VAL A 18 10.54 1.95 2.12
C VAL A 18 10.87 2.26 3.58
N ASN A 19 12.15 2.51 3.88
CA ASN A 19 12.66 2.79 5.22
C ASN A 19 12.73 4.30 5.55
N GLU A 20 12.23 5.15 4.67
CA GLU A 20 12.21 6.60 4.85
C GLU A 20 10.83 7.03 5.35
N ASN A 21 10.74 7.97 6.28
CA ASN A 21 9.46 8.54 6.70
C ASN A 21 9.03 9.71 5.78
N VAL A 22 7.85 10.28 6.02
CA VAL A 22 7.29 11.35 5.16
C VAL A 22 8.16 12.62 5.19
N SER A 23 8.63 13.01 6.37
CA SER A 23 9.45 14.21 6.56
C SER A 23 10.83 14.07 5.94
N GLU A 24 11.46 12.90 6.07
CA GLU A 24 12.73 12.56 5.43
C GLU A 24 12.60 12.60 3.90
N TRP A 25 11.51 12.02 3.36
CA TRP A 25 11.23 12.08 1.93
C TRP A 25 11.08 13.52 1.44
N ALA A 26 10.30 14.35 2.14
CA ALA A 26 10.14 15.75 1.80
C ALA A 26 11.47 16.51 1.82
N ALA A 27 12.32 16.28 2.82
CA ALA A 27 13.64 16.88 2.91
C ALA A 27 14.54 16.45 1.74
N ARG A 28 14.54 15.16 1.38
CA ARG A 28 15.32 14.65 0.25
C ARG A 28 14.86 15.22 -1.08
N VAL A 29 13.56 15.38 -1.30
CA VAL A 29 13.02 16.03 -2.50
C VAL A 29 13.54 17.46 -2.63
N ARG A 30 13.55 18.24 -1.53
CA ARG A 30 14.15 19.59 -1.51
C ARG A 30 15.63 19.56 -1.84
N CYS A 31 16.40 18.65 -1.23
CA CYS A 31 17.84 18.53 -1.50
C CYS A 31 18.15 18.20 -2.97
N LEU A 32 17.34 17.32 -3.59
CA LEU A 32 17.51 16.97 -5.00
C LEU A 32 17.22 18.15 -5.95
N ALA A 33 16.33 19.07 -5.56
CA ALA A 33 15.99 20.23 -6.36
C ALA A 33 17.08 21.32 -6.38
N LEU A 34 17.99 21.37 -5.39
CA LEU A 34 19.00 22.43 -5.25
C LEU A 34 19.87 22.63 -6.49
N ASN A 35 20.23 21.55 -7.18
CA ASN A 35 21.10 21.59 -8.36
C ASN A 35 20.30 21.53 -9.68
N CYS A 36 18.97 21.55 -9.62
CA CYS A 36 18.12 21.40 -10.80
C CYS A 36 17.94 22.69 -11.59
N ASP A 37 18.37 23.83 -11.07
CA ASP A 37 18.20 25.15 -11.71
C ASP A 37 16.73 25.38 -12.10
N PHE A 38 15.82 25.13 -11.16
CA PHE A 38 14.40 25.44 -11.33
C PHE A 38 14.17 26.92 -11.06
N GLU A 39 13.31 27.55 -11.87
CA GLU A 39 12.89 28.92 -11.61
C GLU A 39 12.11 29.01 -10.29
N GLU A 40 12.22 30.13 -9.59
CA GLU A 40 11.63 30.33 -8.26
C GLU A 40 10.09 30.18 -8.27
N ASN A 41 9.44 30.56 -9.37
CA ASN A 41 7.99 30.43 -9.54
C ASN A 41 7.53 29.00 -9.86
N VAL A 42 8.42 28.08 -10.23
CA VAL A 42 8.07 26.68 -10.56
C VAL A 42 8.63 25.67 -9.57
N ILE A 43 9.59 26.05 -8.70
CA ILE A 43 10.22 25.13 -7.76
C ILE A 43 9.21 24.46 -6.84
N ASP A 44 8.22 25.19 -6.31
CA ASP A 44 7.21 24.62 -5.41
C ASP A 44 6.35 23.58 -6.12
N MET A 45 5.92 23.87 -7.36
CA MET A 45 5.18 22.93 -8.21
C MET A 45 6.01 21.67 -8.50
N MET A 46 7.31 21.81 -8.80
CA MET A 46 8.18 20.66 -9.05
C MET A 46 8.34 19.79 -7.80
N LEU A 47 8.56 20.41 -6.63
CA LEU A 47 8.67 19.70 -5.36
C LEU A 47 7.38 18.96 -5.03
N HIS A 48 6.23 19.64 -5.17
CA HIS A 48 4.90 19.08 -4.99
C HIS A 48 4.67 17.84 -5.86
N ASP A 49 4.81 17.98 -7.18
CA ASP A 49 4.54 16.91 -8.13
C ASP A 49 5.48 15.72 -7.88
N ARG A 50 6.77 15.99 -7.64
CA ARG A 50 7.73 14.94 -7.37
C ARG A 50 7.45 14.20 -6.08
N PHE A 51 7.08 14.92 -5.03
CA PHE A 51 6.74 14.34 -3.75
C PHE A 51 5.54 13.40 -3.87
N ILE A 52 4.46 13.82 -4.53
CA ILE A 52 3.23 13.04 -4.74
C ILE A 52 3.49 11.81 -5.61
N ILE A 53 4.13 11.99 -6.77
CA ILE A 53 4.39 10.89 -7.72
C ILE A 53 5.41 9.89 -7.14
N GLY A 54 6.28 10.32 -6.24
CA GLY A 54 7.31 9.48 -5.62
C GLY A 54 6.81 8.47 -4.59
N PHE A 55 5.55 8.53 -4.15
CA PHE A 55 4.99 7.52 -3.26
C PHE A 55 4.74 6.18 -3.97
N GLU A 56 4.88 5.09 -3.23
CA GLU A 56 4.42 3.79 -3.69
C GLU A 56 2.88 3.71 -3.71
N LYS A 57 2.35 2.80 -4.53
CA LYS A 57 0.90 2.57 -4.62
C LYS A 57 0.36 2.13 -3.26
N GLY A 58 -0.52 2.93 -2.68
CA GLY A 58 -1.09 2.69 -1.35
C GLY A 58 -2.07 3.77 -0.92
N SER A 59 -2.48 3.73 0.35
CA SER A 59 -3.48 4.67 0.90
C SER A 59 -3.02 6.13 0.79
N VAL A 60 -1.76 6.39 1.16
CA VAL A 60 -1.16 7.73 1.09
C VAL A 60 -1.19 8.30 -0.33
N GLN A 61 -0.71 7.55 -1.32
CA GLN A 61 -0.77 8.01 -2.71
C GLN A 61 -2.21 8.21 -3.20
N ALA A 62 -3.12 7.28 -2.87
CA ALA A 62 -4.52 7.40 -3.26
C ALA A 62 -5.23 8.60 -2.61
N LYS A 63 -4.79 9.01 -1.41
CA LYS A 63 -5.26 10.20 -0.73
C LYS A 63 -4.72 11.47 -1.40
N LEU A 64 -3.42 11.54 -1.63
CA LEU A 64 -2.75 12.67 -2.29
C LEU A 64 -3.30 12.92 -3.71
N PHE A 65 -3.60 11.86 -4.46
CA PHE A 65 -4.12 11.99 -5.83
C PHE A 65 -5.57 12.51 -5.89
N LYS A 66 -6.28 12.57 -4.76
CA LYS A 66 -7.63 13.14 -4.66
C LYS A 66 -7.60 14.62 -4.25
N GLU A 67 -6.44 15.14 -3.88
CA GLU A 67 -6.30 16.53 -3.51
C GLU A 67 -6.44 17.44 -4.73
N LYS A 68 -6.70 18.72 -4.45
CA LYS A 68 -6.79 19.72 -5.51
C LYS A 68 -5.39 19.98 -6.05
N ILE A 69 -5.29 20.21 -7.36
CA ILE A 69 -4.03 20.61 -8.00
C ILE A 69 -3.46 21.92 -7.44
N THR A 70 -4.28 22.73 -6.75
CA THR A 70 -3.89 23.98 -6.10
C THR A 70 -3.27 23.79 -4.71
N CYS A 71 -3.15 22.55 -4.23
CA CYS A 71 -2.50 22.27 -2.95
C CYS A 71 -0.99 22.58 -3.06
N SER A 72 -0.44 23.19 -2.02
CA SER A 72 0.99 23.51 -1.96
C SER A 72 1.81 22.28 -1.59
N PHE A 73 3.13 22.37 -1.78
CA PHE A 73 4.03 21.32 -1.31
C PHE A 73 3.91 21.06 0.20
N SER A 74 3.65 22.11 1.01
CA SER A 74 3.42 21.96 2.45
C SER A 74 2.13 21.20 2.76
N ASP A 75 1.04 21.50 2.04
CA ASP A 75 -0.25 20.84 2.23
C ASP A 75 -0.13 19.33 1.93
N ALA A 76 0.58 18.97 0.86
CA ALA A 76 0.82 17.57 0.50
C ALA A 76 1.60 16.82 1.60
N ILE A 77 2.56 17.47 2.26
CA ILE A 77 3.30 16.88 3.39
C ILE A 77 2.36 16.63 4.56
N GLU A 78 1.53 17.60 4.92
CA GLU A 78 0.56 17.47 6.02
C GLU A 78 -0.44 16.34 5.77
N THR A 79 -0.99 16.26 4.56
CA THR A 79 -1.91 15.18 4.19
C THR A 79 -1.24 13.82 4.24
N ALA A 80 0.00 13.70 3.75
CA ALA A 80 0.73 12.44 3.81
C ALA A 80 1.01 12.01 5.26
N MET A 81 1.36 12.95 6.14
CA MET A 81 1.58 12.68 7.57
C MET A 81 0.28 12.26 8.27
N ALA A 82 -0.83 12.95 8.00
CA ALA A 82 -2.13 12.64 8.59
C ALA A 82 -2.63 11.24 8.17
N GLU A 83 -2.47 10.87 6.90
CA GLU A 83 -2.87 9.56 6.38
C GLU A 83 -2.01 8.43 6.97
N MET A 84 -0.71 8.66 7.15
CA MET A 84 0.17 7.68 7.83
C MET A 84 -0.26 7.45 9.28
N ALA A 85 -0.54 8.51 10.04
CA ALA A 85 -1.01 8.40 11.42
C ALA A 85 -2.38 7.70 11.53
N ALA A 86 -3.29 7.97 10.58
CA ALA A 86 -4.60 7.31 10.54
C ALA A 86 -4.50 5.80 10.23
N GLY A 87 -3.53 5.39 9.40
CA GLY A 87 -3.27 3.99 9.07
C GLY A 87 -2.75 3.17 10.26
N GLU A 88 -1.99 3.80 11.17
CA GLU A 88 -1.47 3.18 12.39
C GLU A 88 -2.57 2.89 13.41
N VAL A 89 -3.59 3.73 13.46
CA VAL A 89 -4.75 3.59 14.36
C VAL A 89 -5.79 2.58 13.82
N SER A 90 -5.74 2.27 12.52
CA SER A 90 -6.82 1.54 11.83
C SER A 90 -6.50 0.07 11.53
N CYS A 91 -5.92 -0.65 12.48
CA CYS A 91 -5.98 -2.12 12.52
C CYS A 91 -7.26 -2.59 13.23
N SER A 92 -8.44 -2.13 12.77
CA SER A 92 -9.78 -2.67 13.09
C SER A 92 -10.83 -1.74 12.47
N LYS A 93 -11.20 -1.95 11.21
CA LYS A 93 -12.49 -1.49 10.65
C LYS A 93 -12.70 -2.15 9.29
N ASP A 94 -13.44 -3.25 9.31
CA ASP A 94 -14.22 -3.70 8.16
C ASP A 94 -15.08 -2.52 7.66
N PRO A 95 -15.07 -2.20 6.36
CA PRO A 95 -15.93 -1.15 5.83
C PRO A 95 -17.38 -1.64 5.79
N PHE A 96 -18.18 -1.15 6.74
CA PHE A 96 -19.64 -1.18 6.69
C PHE A 96 -20.11 -0.35 5.48
N VAL A 97 -20.47 -1.02 4.40
CA VAL A 97 -21.11 -0.39 3.24
C VAL A 97 -22.52 0.01 3.64
N LYS A 98 -22.75 1.33 3.78
CA LYS A 98 -24.09 1.92 3.80
C LYS A 98 -24.73 1.70 2.42
N MET A 99 -25.75 0.84 2.34
CA MET A 99 -26.68 0.83 1.21
C MET A 99 -27.98 1.49 1.65
N GLU A 100 -28.47 2.43 0.85
CA GLU A 100 -29.75 3.13 1.04
C GLU A 100 -30.94 2.17 1.08
N PRO A 101 -32.03 2.51 1.79
CA PRO A 101 -33.19 1.64 1.90
C PRO A 101 -34.01 1.68 0.60
N SER A 102 -34.00 0.57 -0.16
CA SER A 102 -34.95 0.37 -1.25
C SER A 102 -36.33 -0.02 -0.72
N ILE A 103 -37.32 0.63 -1.32
CA ILE A 103 -38.74 0.68 -0.97
C ILE A 103 -39.41 -0.70 -1.03
N HIS A 104 -40.42 -0.86 -0.17
CA HIS A 104 -41.21 -2.05 0.08
C HIS A 104 -41.88 -2.63 -1.18
N HIS A 105 -41.78 -3.95 -1.38
CA HIS A 105 -42.85 -4.71 -2.01
C HIS A 105 -42.98 -6.09 -1.34
N VAL A 106 -44.06 -6.25 -0.59
CA VAL A 106 -44.48 -7.49 0.04
C VAL A 106 -45.35 -8.28 -0.94
N THR A 107 -44.91 -9.46 -1.37
CA THR A 107 -45.83 -10.54 -1.71
C THR A 107 -45.31 -11.89 -1.24
N SER A 108 -46.23 -12.56 -0.56
CA SER A 108 -46.16 -13.86 0.11
C SER A 108 -45.85 -15.02 -0.85
N ARG A 109 -45.04 -16.01 -0.40
CA ARG A 109 -45.45 -17.39 -0.05
C ARG A 109 -44.27 -18.39 -0.08
N ARG A 110 -44.15 -19.10 1.04
CA ARG A 110 -43.80 -20.52 1.27
C ARG A 110 -42.65 -21.22 0.49
N ALA A 111 -41.82 -21.85 1.33
CA ALA A 111 -41.41 -23.26 1.32
C ALA A 111 -39.98 -23.63 0.86
N THR A 112 -39.28 -24.25 1.82
CA THR A 112 -38.40 -25.42 1.69
C THR A 112 -37.19 -25.31 0.74
N SER A 113 -35.99 -25.23 1.32
CA SER A 113 -35.04 -26.35 1.35
C SER A 113 -33.64 -25.88 1.77
N SER A 114 -33.00 -26.76 2.54
CA SER A 114 -31.61 -26.70 2.97
C SER A 114 -30.64 -26.35 1.83
N ALA A 115 -29.92 -25.25 1.99
CA ALA A 115 -28.62 -25.05 1.34
C ALA A 115 -27.75 -24.17 2.25
N GLN A 116 -26.97 -24.81 3.11
CA GLN A 116 -25.93 -24.16 3.90
C GLN A 116 -24.89 -23.56 2.94
N LYS A 117 -24.86 -22.23 2.81
CA LYS A 117 -23.73 -21.53 2.19
C LYS A 117 -22.51 -21.64 3.13
N PRO A 118 -21.34 -22.10 2.65
CA PRO A 118 -20.16 -22.26 3.48
C PRO A 118 -19.66 -20.89 3.96
N ARG A 119 -19.42 -20.79 5.27
CA ARG A 119 -18.68 -19.68 5.88
C ARG A 119 -17.33 -19.57 5.16
N SER A 120 -17.04 -18.44 4.53
CA SER A 120 -15.73 -18.17 3.93
C SER A 120 -14.68 -18.06 5.04
N VAL A 121 -14.10 -19.20 5.40
CA VAL A 121 -12.90 -19.24 6.23
C VAL A 121 -11.82 -18.56 5.39
N SER A 122 -11.36 -17.38 5.82
CA SER A 122 -10.20 -16.72 5.23
C SER A 122 -9.01 -17.69 5.29
N GLU A 123 -8.74 -18.37 4.17
CA GLU A 123 -7.66 -19.34 4.07
C GLU A 123 -6.32 -18.62 4.23
N LYS A 124 -5.47 -19.14 5.13
CA LYS A 124 -4.10 -18.66 5.28
C LYS A 124 -3.34 -18.96 3.99
N CYS A 125 -2.53 -18.00 3.52
CA CYS A 125 -1.64 -18.20 2.38
C CYS A 125 -0.75 -19.43 2.61
N LYS A 126 -0.77 -20.39 1.68
CA LYS A 126 0.03 -21.62 1.80
C LYS A 126 1.54 -21.37 1.69
N CYS A 127 1.93 -20.23 1.11
CA CYS A 127 3.33 -19.85 0.96
C CYS A 127 3.92 -19.22 2.24
N CYS A 128 3.21 -18.27 2.86
CA CYS A 128 3.76 -17.50 4.00
C CYS A 128 2.95 -17.57 5.30
N GLY A 129 1.82 -18.28 5.31
CA GLY A 129 0.95 -18.44 6.48
C GLY A 129 0.07 -17.23 6.82
N ARG A 130 0.19 -16.12 6.09
CA ARG A 130 -0.57 -14.88 6.34
C ARG A 130 -1.92 -14.88 5.62
N LYS A 131 -2.92 -14.19 6.18
CA LYS A 131 -4.29 -14.12 5.61
C LYS A 131 -4.52 -12.93 4.66
N ASN A 132 -3.55 -12.03 4.52
CA ASN A 132 -3.71 -10.75 3.81
C ASN A 132 -3.60 -10.86 2.27
N HIS A 133 -3.45 -12.06 1.71
CA HIS A 133 -3.37 -12.27 0.26
C HIS A 133 -3.54 -13.76 -0.11
N PRO A 134 -4.01 -14.06 -1.35
CA PRO A 134 -3.95 -15.41 -1.91
C PRO A 134 -2.51 -15.80 -2.28
N THR A 135 -2.20 -17.10 -2.29
CA THR A 135 -0.86 -17.64 -2.63
C THR A 135 -0.30 -17.10 -3.94
N THR A 136 -1.16 -16.83 -4.93
CA THR A 136 -0.78 -16.30 -6.27
C THR A 136 -0.12 -14.92 -6.21
N ARG A 137 -0.52 -14.09 -5.23
CA ARG A 137 -0.02 -12.73 -5.01
C ARG A 137 0.98 -12.65 -3.84
N CYS A 138 1.51 -13.79 -3.40
CA CYS A 138 2.47 -13.82 -2.32
C CYS A 138 3.83 -13.28 -2.77
N ARG A 139 4.40 -12.36 -1.98
CA ARG A 139 5.76 -11.83 -2.19
C ARG A 139 6.82 -12.94 -2.21
N TYR A 140 6.56 -14.03 -1.48
CA TYR A 140 7.48 -15.16 -1.32
C TYR A 140 7.13 -16.35 -2.23
N ARG A 141 6.25 -16.19 -3.23
CA ARG A 141 5.83 -17.30 -4.10
C ARG A 141 6.98 -17.98 -4.84
N ASP A 142 8.06 -17.25 -5.12
CA ASP A 142 9.25 -17.74 -5.81
C ASP A 142 10.42 -18.02 -4.84
N TYR A 143 10.18 -17.90 -3.53
CA TYR A 143 11.18 -18.15 -2.50
C TYR A 143 11.49 -19.64 -2.39
N VAL A 144 12.77 -19.98 -2.34
CA VAL A 144 13.28 -21.34 -2.10
C VAL A 144 13.37 -21.56 -0.60
N CYS A 145 12.62 -22.53 -0.09
CA CYS A 145 12.66 -22.86 1.33
C CYS A 145 14.04 -23.38 1.75
N ASN A 146 14.60 -22.84 2.83
CA ASN A 146 15.91 -23.25 3.33
C ASN A 146 15.94 -24.65 3.98
N LEU A 147 14.77 -25.24 4.27
CA LEU A 147 14.66 -26.55 4.94
C LEU A 147 14.46 -27.73 3.98
N CYS A 148 13.76 -27.50 2.87
CA CYS A 148 13.49 -28.56 1.88
C CYS A 148 13.96 -28.22 0.47
N HIS A 149 14.50 -27.01 0.26
CA HIS A 149 15.00 -26.52 -1.03
C HIS A 149 13.96 -26.51 -2.16
N VAL A 150 12.66 -26.55 -1.83
CA VAL A 150 11.55 -26.42 -2.79
C VAL A 150 11.03 -24.98 -2.81
N LYS A 151 10.65 -24.50 -4.00
CA LYS A 151 10.07 -23.16 -4.22
C LYS A 151 8.61 -23.10 -3.76
N GLY A 152 8.18 -21.95 -3.28
CA GLY A 152 6.76 -21.66 -3.06
C GLY A 152 6.29 -21.61 -1.61
N HIS A 153 7.20 -21.72 -0.62
CA HIS A 153 6.86 -21.55 0.79
C HIS A 153 8.03 -21.06 1.65
N LEU A 154 7.70 -20.39 2.75
CA LEU A 154 8.65 -20.01 3.79
C LEU A 154 8.87 -21.18 4.76
N ALA A 155 10.00 -21.18 5.48
CA ALA A 155 10.32 -22.19 6.50
C ALA A 155 9.16 -22.50 7.48
N PRO A 156 8.39 -21.52 8.01
CA PRO A 156 7.27 -21.80 8.91
C PRO A 156 6.10 -22.58 8.28
N MET A 157 6.01 -22.62 6.96
CA MET A 157 5.00 -23.36 6.19
C MET A 157 5.58 -24.64 5.58
N CYS A 158 6.82 -24.99 5.92
CA CYS A 158 7.47 -26.18 5.41
C CYS A 158 6.88 -27.41 6.10
N SER A 159 6.44 -28.39 5.32
CA SER A 159 5.90 -29.66 5.83
C SER A 159 6.89 -30.39 6.74
N LYS A 160 8.20 -30.27 6.47
CA LYS A 160 9.25 -30.89 7.30
C LYS A 160 9.37 -30.30 8.70
N GLU A 161 8.95 -29.04 8.90
CA GLU A 161 8.96 -28.39 10.23
C GLU A 161 7.65 -28.64 11.00
N LEU A 162 6.53 -28.82 10.29
CA LEU A 162 5.24 -29.11 10.91
C LEU A 162 5.18 -30.51 11.56
N ASP A 163 5.90 -31.49 11.01
CA ASP A 163 6.02 -32.83 11.61
C ASP A 163 6.85 -32.83 12.91
N SER A 164 7.69 -31.81 13.14
CA SER A 164 8.58 -31.73 14.32
C SER A 164 7.95 -31.03 15.54
N ARG A 165 6.73 -30.51 15.43
CA ARG A 165 6.03 -29.80 16.53
C ARG A 165 4.87 -30.58 17.16
N THR A 166 4.72 -31.87 16.81
CA THR A 166 3.63 -32.74 17.30
C THR A 166 4.15 -33.90 18.18
N VAL A 167 5.35 -33.75 18.76
CA VAL A 167 5.89 -34.66 19.78
C VAL A 167 6.31 -33.86 20.99
#